data_AF-A0A3M1Z4R1-F1
#
_entry.id   AF-A0A3M1Z4R1-F1
#
_cell.length_a   1.000
_cell.length_b   1.000
_cell.length_c   1.000
_cell.angle_alpha   90.00
_cell.angle_beta   90.00
_cell.angle_gamma   90.00
#
_symmetry.space_group_name_H-M   'P 1'
#
loop_
_entity.id
_entity.type
_entity.pdbx_description
1 polymer ?
#
loop_
_entity_poly.entity_id
_entity_poly.type
_entity_poly.pdbx_seq_one_letter_code
_entity_poly.pdbx_strand_id
1 'polypeptide(L)'
;MDEEIRNLLKKGVAAAKQGDHETARKIFEQVIEQDDENVTAWLWLYRVVDDPDEKRICLTTVLQLDPENETAQKLLIKLDTQRKTSRANEEVLPGVTRRQLQLAGLAIAVVVVLLLVIIIAITGQNRARQAAEATQVAILQRAPTETLQARETATQEAATNLTATAEIVMATQLALASPTPSPSPTRSVELPPTWTPAQSPTPTPTVFVRPTALPAPQLPGIISGWGGRDLLNNGFLEARVYELQGGANNFTTITDDPAQHVIIDPRDGLRLIYTQSFTMGGTGLFAINRNGSQPDALSAQWIRTQA
;
A
#
# COMPACT_ATOMS: atom_id res chain seq x y z
N MET A 1 30.30 49.05 -33.99
CA MET A 1 29.38 48.52 -32.96
C MET A 1 30.10 47.54 -32.04
N ASP A 2 31.03 46.73 -32.55
CA ASP A 2 31.75 45.68 -31.79
C ASP A 2 32.54 46.16 -30.56
N GLU A 3 32.99 47.42 -30.53
CA GLU A 3 33.68 47.97 -29.35
C GLU A 3 32.73 48.28 -28.19
N GLU A 4 31.49 48.68 -28.50
CA GLU A 4 30.46 48.95 -27.50
C GLU A 4 29.99 47.66 -26.83
N ILE A 5 29.72 46.62 -27.63
CA ILE A 5 29.35 45.27 -27.17
C ILE A 5 30.44 44.68 -26.26
N ARG A 6 31.72 44.80 -26.66
CA ARG A 6 32.85 44.34 -25.82
C ARG A 6 32.95 45.09 -24.50
N ASN A 7 32.63 46.39 -24.47
CA ASN A 7 32.60 47.17 -23.24
C ASN A 7 31.41 46.79 -22.34
N LEU A 8 30.23 46.55 -22.92
CA LEU A 8 29.07 46.04 -22.18
C LEU A 8 29.35 44.67 -21.58
N LEU A 9 29.92 43.75 -22.36
CA LEU A 9 30.30 42.42 -21.88
C LEU A 9 31.27 42.49 -20.69
N LYS A 10 32.31 43.35 -20.76
CA LYS A 10 33.24 43.56 -19.64
C LYS A 10 32.53 44.12 -18.39
N LYS A 11 31.60 45.05 -18.55
CA LYS A 11 30.80 45.59 -17.44
C LYS A 11 29.91 44.52 -16.81
N GLY A 12 29.22 43.71 -17.62
CA GLY A 12 28.39 42.60 -17.16
C GLY A 12 29.20 41.56 -16.39
N VAL A 13 30.39 41.20 -16.88
CA VAL A 13 31.31 40.28 -16.19
C VAL A 13 31.80 40.87 -14.87
N ALA A 14 32.08 42.17 -14.81
CA ALA A 14 32.48 42.84 -13.57
C ALA A 14 31.34 42.83 -12.54
N ALA A 15 30.10 43.09 -12.95
CA ALA A 15 28.92 43.03 -12.09
C ALA A 15 28.67 41.60 -11.57
N ALA A 16 28.74 40.60 -12.45
CA ALA A 16 28.58 39.19 -12.08
C ALA A 16 29.64 38.73 -11.06
N LYS A 17 30.88 39.20 -11.20
CA LYS A 17 31.97 38.92 -10.25
C LYS A 17 31.79 39.61 -8.90
N GLN A 18 31.08 40.73 -8.86
CA GLN A 18 30.76 41.46 -7.62
C GLN A 18 29.55 40.86 -6.90
N GLY A 19 28.89 39.85 -7.48
CA GLY A 19 27.67 39.23 -6.92
C GLY A 19 26.39 39.99 -7.25
N ASP A 20 26.45 41.04 -8.07
CA ASP A 20 25.28 41.76 -8.55
C ASP A 20 24.69 41.06 -9.78
N HIS A 21 23.95 39.98 -9.52
CA HIS A 21 23.34 39.13 -10.55
C HIS A 21 22.25 39.85 -11.34
N GLU A 22 21.50 40.77 -10.71
CA GLU A 22 20.41 41.50 -11.38
C GLU A 22 20.96 42.49 -12.42
N THR A 23 21.94 43.29 -12.03
CA THR A 23 22.59 44.23 -12.96
C THR A 23 23.34 43.48 -14.05
N ALA A 24 24.04 42.40 -13.71
CA ALA A 24 24.73 41.57 -14.68
C ALA A 24 23.77 40.96 -15.72
N ARG A 25 22.62 40.43 -15.27
CA ARG A 25 21.57 39.88 -16.15
C ARG A 25 21.12 40.92 -17.17
N LYS A 26 20.73 42.12 -16.72
CA LYS A 26 20.30 43.23 -17.61
C LYS A 26 21.36 43.59 -18.65
N ILE A 27 22.63 43.63 -18.24
CA ILE A 27 23.73 43.95 -19.16
C ILE A 27 23.92 42.82 -20.20
N PHE A 28 23.84 41.55 -19.79
CA PHE A 28 23.97 40.44 -20.74
C PHE A 28 22.78 40.34 -21.69
N GLU A 29 21.56 40.61 -21.22
CA GLU A 29 20.37 40.72 -22.08
C GLU A 29 20.57 41.84 -23.12
N GLN A 30 21.08 43.01 -22.72
CA GLN A 30 21.38 44.10 -23.65
C GLN A 30 22.48 43.73 -24.68
N VAL A 31 23.48 42.94 -24.27
CA VAL A 31 24.50 42.42 -25.19
C VAL A 31 23.87 41.48 -26.22
N ILE A 32 22.99 40.59 -25.78
CA ILE A 32 22.31 39.61 -26.63
C ILE A 32 21.30 40.28 -27.57
N GLU A 33 20.66 41.38 -27.16
CA GLU A 33 19.80 42.18 -28.03
C GLU A 33 20.58 42.84 -29.19
N GLN A 34 21.88 43.11 -28.99
CA GLN A 34 22.75 43.69 -30.02
C GLN A 34 23.49 42.62 -30.84
N ASP A 35 23.81 41.49 -30.23
CA ASP A 35 24.56 40.37 -30.81
C ASP A 35 24.06 39.06 -30.18
N ASP A 36 23.07 38.46 -30.83
CA ASP A 36 22.41 37.23 -30.40
C ASP A 36 23.28 35.98 -30.64
N GLU A 37 24.31 36.08 -31.48
CA GLU A 37 25.30 35.03 -31.74
C GLU A 37 26.44 35.02 -30.70
N ASN A 38 26.40 35.90 -29.70
CA ASN A 38 27.45 36.01 -28.69
C ASN A 38 27.44 34.87 -27.66
N VAL A 39 28.13 33.77 -27.98
CA VAL A 39 28.28 32.60 -27.10
C VAL A 39 28.74 32.97 -25.68
N THR A 40 29.63 33.96 -25.54
CA THR A 40 30.16 34.36 -24.25
C THR A 40 29.09 35.03 -23.38
N ALA A 41 28.26 35.90 -23.97
CA ALA A 41 27.17 36.55 -23.25
C ALA A 41 26.15 35.53 -22.74
N TRP A 42 25.75 34.56 -23.57
CA TRP A 42 24.84 33.48 -23.17
C TRP A 42 25.40 32.60 -22.05
N LEU A 43 26.68 32.26 -22.09
CA LEU A 43 27.34 31.50 -21.02
C LEU A 43 27.40 32.28 -19.70
N TRP A 44 27.58 33.60 -19.75
CA TRP A 44 27.53 34.42 -18.54
C TRP A 44 26.10 34.62 -18.03
N LEU A 45 25.12 34.74 -18.93
CA LEU A 45 23.70 34.83 -18.58
C LEU A 45 23.25 33.59 -17.79
N TYR A 46 23.67 32.39 -18.23
CA TYR A 46 23.43 31.13 -17.50
C TYR A 46 23.88 31.18 -16.02
N ARG A 47 24.96 31.90 -15.71
CA ARG A 47 25.53 31.96 -14.35
C ARG A 47 24.80 32.93 -13.42
N VAL A 48 24.08 33.90 -13.98
CA VAL A 48 23.39 34.95 -13.22
C VAL A 48 21.89 34.74 -13.14
N VAL A 49 21.33 33.94 -14.05
CA VAL A 49 19.94 33.48 -13.99
C VAL A 49 19.78 32.49 -12.82
N ASP A 50 18.64 32.54 -12.14
CA ASP A 50 18.30 31.59 -11.08
C ASP A 50 17.42 30.44 -11.58
N ASP A 51 16.46 30.75 -12.45
CA ASP A 51 15.45 29.81 -12.94
C ASP A 51 16.07 28.66 -13.76
N PRO A 52 15.80 27.38 -13.40
CA PRO A 52 16.34 26.23 -14.12
C PRO A 52 15.89 26.13 -15.58
N ASP A 53 14.72 26.66 -15.94
CA ASP A 53 14.24 26.62 -17.32
C ASP A 53 14.91 27.71 -18.17
N GLU A 54 15.04 28.95 -17.67
CA GLU A 54 15.88 29.99 -18.28
C GLU A 54 17.34 29.53 -18.45
N LYS A 55 17.92 28.83 -17.47
CA LYS A 55 19.26 28.24 -17.58
C LYS A 55 19.37 27.24 -18.73
N ARG A 56 18.34 26.43 -18.94
CA ARG A 56 18.31 25.46 -20.04
C ARG A 56 18.27 26.19 -21.39
N ILE A 57 17.47 27.25 -21.49
CA ILE A 57 17.39 28.06 -22.71
C ILE A 57 18.77 28.61 -23.05
N CYS A 58 19.46 29.25 -22.10
CA CYS A 58 20.80 29.80 -22.31
C CYS A 58 21.79 28.75 -22.83
N LEU A 59 21.85 27.57 -22.20
CA LEU A 59 22.76 26.50 -22.62
C LEU A 59 22.37 25.86 -23.96
N THR A 60 21.08 25.77 -24.26
CA THR A 60 20.59 25.25 -25.54
C THR A 60 20.96 26.21 -26.67
N THR A 61 20.80 27.52 -26.47
CA THR A 61 21.22 28.54 -27.45
C THR A 61 22.73 28.49 -27.68
N VAL A 62 23.53 28.35 -26.61
CA VAL A 62 24.99 28.19 -26.74
C VAL A 62 25.35 26.98 -27.61
N LEU A 63 24.68 25.84 -27.43
CA LEU A 63 24.93 24.63 -28.23
C LEU A 63 24.41 24.73 -29.66
N GLN A 64 23.45 25.61 -29.95
CA GLN A 64 23.02 25.91 -31.31
C GLN A 64 24.07 26.75 -32.05
N LEU A 65 24.69 27.70 -31.37
CA LEU A 65 25.72 28.59 -31.92
C LEU A 65 27.09 27.90 -31.99
N ASP A 66 27.46 27.14 -30.96
CA ASP A 66 28.73 26.42 -30.82
C ASP A 66 28.46 24.97 -30.35
N PRO A 67 28.20 24.04 -31.31
CA PRO A 67 27.92 22.64 -30.99
C PRO A 67 29.10 21.90 -30.32
N GLU A 68 30.33 22.37 -30.53
CA GLU A 68 31.55 21.77 -29.99
C GLU A 68 31.85 22.21 -28.54
N ASN A 69 30.99 23.05 -27.96
CA ASN A 69 31.16 23.53 -26.60
C ASN A 69 30.94 22.44 -25.54
N GLU A 70 32.00 21.70 -25.21
CA GLU A 70 31.95 20.65 -24.18
C GLU A 70 31.42 21.14 -22.83
N THR A 71 31.66 22.41 -22.49
CA THR A 71 31.25 22.99 -21.21
C THR A 71 29.73 23.09 -21.16
N ALA A 72 29.10 23.63 -22.21
CA ALA A 72 27.65 23.75 -22.28
C ALA A 72 26.96 22.37 -22.32
N GLN A 73 27.54 21.39 -23.02
CA GLN A 73 27.02 20.01 -23.04
C GLN A 73 27.00 19.39 -21.64
N LYS A 74 28.13 19.47 -20.91
CA LYS A 74 28.24 18.94 -19.54
C LYS A 74 27.27 19.62 -18.58
N LEU A 75 27.10 20.94 -18.70
CA LEU A 75 26.17 21.70 -17.86
C LEU A 75 24.70 21.34 -18.14
N LEU A 76 24.33 21.14 -19.41
CA LEU A 76 22.97 20.76 -19.80
C LEU A 76 22.59 19.38 -19.26
N ILE A 77 23.49 18.40 -19.40
CA ILE A 77 23.31 17.04 -18.85
C ILE A 77 23.10 17.09 -17.34
N LYS A 78 23.87 17.93 -16.63
CA LYS A 78 23.73 18.11 -15.18
C LYS A 78 22.37 18.68 -14.80
N LEU A 79 21.89 19.72 -15.49
CA LEU A 79 20.56 20.29 -15.25
C LEU A 79 19.43 19.28 -15.49
N ASP A 80 19.53 18.50 -16.56
CA ASP A 80 18.51 17.51 -16.89
C ASP A 80 18.48 16.34 -15.89
N THR A 81 19.65 15.94 -15.39
CA THR A 81 19.75 14.95 -14.32
C THR A 81 19.09 15.47 -13.04
N GLN A 82 19.40 16.71 -12.62
CA GLN A 82 18.78 17.32 -11.43
C GLN A 82 17.25 17.44 -11.55
N ARG A 83 16.74 17.79 -12.73
CA ARG A 83 15.29 17.83 -12.99
C ARG A 83 14.65 16.44 -12.91
N LYS A 84 15.29 15.41 -13.49
CA LYS A 84 14.80 14.03 -13.42
C LYS A 84 14.75 13.53 -11.97
N THR A 85 15.79 13.77 -11.18
CA THR A 85 15.80 13.40 -9.75
C THR A 85 14.75 14.19 -8.96
N SER A 86 14.58 15.48 -9.23
CA SER A 86 13.56 16.29 -8.56
C SER A 86 12.14 15.82 -8.93
N ARG A 87 11.88 15.49 -10.19
CA ARG A 87 10.60 14.90 -10.62
C ARG A 87 10.39 13.49 -10.07
N ALA A 88 11.40 12.64 -10.07
CA ALA A 88 11.31 11.29 -9.50
C ALA A 88 11.07 11.31 -7.98
N ASN A 89 11.53 12.36 -7.29
CA ASN A 89 11.27 12.59 -5.86
C ASN A 89 9.93 13.32 -5.60
N GLU A 90 9.33 13.91 -6.63
CA GLU A 90 7.99 14.51 -6.61
C GLU A 90 6.91 13.46 -6.99
N GLU A 91 7.29 12.42 -7.74
CA GLU A 91 6.42 11.33 -8.21
C GLU A 91 6.22 10.23 -7.15
N VAL A 92 5.87 10.65 -5.93
CA VAL A 92 5.34 9.76 -4.89
C VAL A 92 3.96 10.29 -4.50
N LEU A 93 2.95 9.74 -5.20
CA LEU A 93 1.49 9.95 -5.06
C LEU A 93 0.90 11.13 -5.86
N PRO A 94 -0.14 10.89 -6.70
CA PRO A 94 -0.91 11.97 -7.28
C PRO A 94 -1.71 12.69 -6.17
N GLY A 95 -1.43 13.98 -5.95
CA GLY A 95 -2.45 14.90 -5.41
C GLY A 95 -2.41 15.33 -3.94
N VAL A 96 -1.28 15.25 -3.20
CA VAL A 96 -1.20 15.85 -1.85
C VAL A 96 0.12 16.61 -1.64
N THR A 97 0.03 17.91 -1.36
CA THR A 97 1.17 18.81 -1.12
C THR A 97 1.87 18.51 0.22
N ARG A 98 3.21 18.63 0.27
CA ARG A 98 4.08 18.29 1.43
C ARG A 98 3.63 18.85 2.79
N ARG A 99 2.90 19.98 2.81
CA ARG A 99 2.38 20.62 4.04
C ARG A 99 1.21 19.85 4.67
N GLN A 100 0.43 19.12 3.87
CA GLN A 100 -0.65 18.26 4.36
C GLN A 100 -0.14 16.90 4.86
N LEU A 101 0.96 16.38 4.30
CA LEU A 101 1.58 15.13 4.78
C LEU A 101 2.20 15.28 6.17
N GLN A 102 2.81 16.42 6.49
CA GLN A 102 3.32 16.69 7.84
C GLN A 102 2.20 16.83 8.88
N LEU A 103 1.09 17.49 8.52
CA LEU A 103 -0.08 17.60 9.39
C LEU A 103 -0.79 16.25 9.56
N ALA A 104 -0.89 15.44 8.50
CA ALA A 104 -1.45 14.09 8.56
C ALA A 104 -0.56 13.14 9.39
N GLY A 105 0.76 13.19 9.21
CA GLY A 105 1.71 12.43 10.01
C GLY A 105 1.64 12.77 11.49
N LEU A 106 1.53 14.06 11.83
CA LEU A 106 1.37 14.51 13.22
C LEU A 106 0.02 14.09 13.81
N ALA A 107 -1.07 14.17 13.02
CA ALA A 107 -2.39 13.70 13.45
C ALA A 107 -2.40 12.19 13.73
N ILE A 108 -1.78 11.39 12.86
CA ILE A 108 -1.65 9.93 13.06
C ILE A 108 -0.83 9.64 14.32
N ALA A 109 0.28 10.35 14.55
CA ALA A 109 1.09 10.18 15.75
C ALA A 109 0.30 10.49 17.04
N VAL A 110 -0.49 11.57 17.04
CA VAL A 110 -1.35 11.93 18.19
C VAL A 110 -2.40 10.85 18.45
N VAL A 111 -3.04 10.31 17.40
CA VAL A 111 -4.03 9.23 17.54
C VAL A 111 -3.39 7.96 18.12
N VAL A 112 -2.20 7.59 17.67
CA VAL A 112 -1.47 6.42 18.19
C VAL A 112 -1.11 6.60 19.67
N VAL A 113 -0.64 7.79 20.06
CA VAL A 113 -0.35 8.10 21.47
C VAL A 113 -1.62 8.05 22.31
N LEU A 114 -2.74 8.57 21.81
CA LEU A 114 -4.02 8.56 22.52
C LEU A 114 -4.54 7.12 22.69
N LEU A 115 -4.40 6.26 21.67
CA LEU A 115 -4.71 4.83 21.76
C LEU A 115 -3.81 4.10 22.78
N LEU A 116 -2.51 4.40 22.81
CA LEU A 116 -1.60 3.84 23.82
C LEU A 116 -1.99 4.25 25.24
N VAL A 117 -2.37 5.51 25.45
CA VAL A 117 -2.86 5.99 26.76
C VAL A 117 -4.15 5.27 27.16
N ILE A 118 -5.08 5.05 26.23
CA ILE A 118 -6.32 4.29 26.49
C ILE A 118 -5.98 2.84 26.88
N ILE A 119 -5.06 2.18 26.17
CA ILE A 119 -4.62 0.81 26.48
C ILE A 119 -3.98 0.74 27.87
N ILE A 120 -3.13 1.71 28.21
CA ILE A 120 -2.50 1.81 29.55
C ILE A 120 -3.57 2.05 30.63
N ALA A 121 -4.58 2.87 30.37
CA ALA A 121 -5.68 3.12 31.30
C ALA A 121 -6.52 1.85 31.55
N ILE A 122 -6.85 1.09 30.49
CA ILE A 122 -7.60 -0.17 30.60
C ILE A 122 -6.81 -1.21 31.40
N THR A 123 -5.50 -1.36 31.11
CA THR A 123 -4.64 -2.30 31.85
C THR A 123 -4.42 -1.88 33.30
N GLY A 124 -4.36 -0.57 33.58
CA GLY A 124 -4.29 -0.03 34.93
C GLY A 124 -5.53 -0.31 35.78
N GLN A 125 -6.73 -0.17 35.21
CA GLN A 125 -7.99 -0.52 35.89
C GLN A 125 -8.11 -2.03 36.17
N ASN A 126 -7.60 -2.87 35.28
CA ASN A 126 -7.61 -4.32 35.46
C ASN A 126 -6.66 -4.79 36.57
N ARG A 127 -5.47 -4.17 36.73
CA ARG A 127 -4.54 -4.48 37.81
C ARG A 127 -5.10 -4.12 39.20
N ALA A 128 -5.86 -3.02 39.31
CA ALA A 128 -6.53 -2.65 40.55
C ALA A 128 -7.64 -3.65 40.95
N ARG A 129 -8.37 -4.21 39.98
CA ARG A 129 -9.35 -5.27 40.23
C ARG A 129 -8.70 -6.59 40.65
N GLN A 130 -7.55 -6.96 40.06
CA GLN A 130 -6.79 -8.16 40.43
C GLN A 130 -6.20 -8.10 41.85
N ALA A 131 -5.80 -6.92 42.33
CA ALA A 131 -5.31 -6.73 43.70
C ALA A 131 -6.41 -6.90 44.77
N ALA A 132 -7.67 -6.58 44.43
CA ALA A 132 -8.81 -6.74 45.33
C ALA A 132 -9.19 -8.24 45.52
N GLU A 133 -9.03 -9.06 44.49
CA GLU A 133 -9.32 -10.50 44.55
C GLU A 133 -8.21 -11.30 45.25
N ALA A 134 -6.93 -10.90 45.09
CA ALA A 134 -5.80 -11.55 45.75
C ALA A 134 -5.82 -11.44 47.29
N THR A 135 -6.47 -10.42 47.85
CA THR A 135 -6.55 -10.22 49.30
C THR A 135 -7.55 -11.17 49.98
N GLN A 136 -8.55 -11.69 49.24
CA GLN A 136 -9.52 -12.64 49.80
C GLN A 136 -8.97 -14.07 49.88
N VAL A 137 -8.10 -14.47 48.96
CA VAL A 137 -7.51 -15.83 48.95
C VAL A 137 -6.49 -16.02 50.06
N ALA A 138 -5.80 -14.94 50.48
CA ALA A 138 -4.87 -14.95 51.61
C ALA A 138 -5.57 -15.08 52.97
N ILE A 139 -6.83 -14.68 53.10
CA ILE A 139 -7.61 -14.78 54.36
C ILE A 139 -8.25 -16.16 54.51
N LEU A 140 -8.69 -16.80 53.41
CA LEU A 140 -9.27 -18.15 53.45
C LEU A 140 -8.23 -19.29 53.65
N GLN A 141 -6.94 -19.03 53.41
CA GLN A 141 -5.87 -20.01 53.63
C GLN A 141 -5.17 -19.89 55.00
N ARG A 142 -5.58 -18.95 55.87
CA ARG A 142 -5.06 -18.88 57.26
C ARG A 142 -5.82 -19.79 58.25
N ALA A 143 -6.83 -20.52 57.79
CA ALA A 143 -7.63 -21.41 58.64
C ALA A 143 -7.37 -22.93 58.52
N PRO A 144 -6.21 -23.47 58.07
CA PRO A 144 -5.87 -24.83 58.45
C PRO A 144 -5.24 -24.74 59.85
N THR A 145 -5.71 -25.55 60.82
CA THR A 145 -4.93 -26.23 61.88
C THR A 145 -5.68 -26.35 63.23
N GLU A 146 -6.78 -25.64 63.51
CA GLU A 146 -7.41 -25.76 64.86
C GLU A 146 -8.52 -26.83 65.01
N THR A 147 -9.11 -27.35 63.93
CA THR A 147 -10.32 -28.19 64.05
C THR A 147 -10.11 -29.71 64.05
N LEU A 148 -8.87 -30.20 63.91
CA LEU A 148 -8.59 -31.64 64.07
C LEU A 148 -8.14 -32.01 65.49
N GLN A 149 -7.56 -31.09 66.27
CA GLN A 149 -7.13 -31.37 67.65
C GLN A 149 -8.25 -31.28 68.69
N ALA A 150 -9.33 -30.53 68.40
CA ALA A 150 -10.49 -30.43 69.29
C ALA A 150 -11.51 -31.59 69.17
N ARG A 151 -11.39 -32.43 68.13
CA ARG A 151 -12.31 -33.57 67.90
C ARG A 151 -11.87 -34.85 68.62
N GLU A 152 -10.61 -34.94 69.04
CA GLU A 152 -10.10 -36.09 69.79
C GLU A 152 -10.36 -36.01 71.30
N THR A 153 -10.64 -34.82 71.86
CA THR A 153 -10.87 -34.64 73.31
C THR A 153 -12.35 -34.77 73.73
N ALA A 154 -13.29 -34.90 72.79
CA ALA A 154 -14.73 -34.90 73.07
C ALA A 154 -15.41 -36.29 72.93
N THR A 155 -14.67 -37.37 72.75
CA THR A 155 -15.20 -38.75 72.66
C THR A 155 -15.20 -39.51 74.00
N GLN A 156 -14.84 -38.87 75.11
CA GLN A 156 -14.94 -39.41 76.46
C GLN A 156 -15.80 -38.47 77.31
N GLU A 157 -17.13 -38.55 77.24
CA GLU A 157 -18.04 -38.11 78.32
C GLU A 157 -19.53 -38.36 77.99
N ALA A 158 -19.91 -38.59 76.74
CA ALA A 158 -21.30 -38.88 76.37
C ALA A 158 -21.67 -40.39 76.39
N ALA A 159 -20.92 -41.19 77.15
CA ALA A 159 -21.20 -42.62 77.36
C ALA A 159 -21.70 -42.91 78.79
N THR A 160 -22.47 -42.01 79.40
CA THR A 160 -23.22 -42.32 80.61
C THR A 160 -24.52 -41.54 80.63
N ASN A 161 -25.63 -42.29 80.72
CA ASN A 161 -27.01 -41.87 80.95
C ASN A 161 -27.92 -41.95 79.71
N LEU A 162 -28.07 -43.18 79.23
CA LEU A 162 -29.38 -43.70 78.85
C LEU A 162 -30.39 -43.42 79.98
N THR A 163 -31.63 -43.09 79.59
CA THR A 163 -32.93 -43.54 80.16
C THR A 163 -33.95 -42.38 80.24
N ALA A 164 -35.20 -42.72 79.88
CA ALA A 164 -36.47 -42.04 80.15
C ALA A 164 -36.91 -40.98 79.11
N THR A 165 -37.77 -41.31 78.15
CA THR A 165 -39.26 -41.35 78.22
C THR A 165 -39.73 -40.31 77.20
N ALA A 166 -40.12 -40.70 75.98
CA ALA A 166 -41.48 -41.09 75.59
C ALA A 166 -42.53 -39.98 75.83
N GLU A 167 -43.44 -39.85 74.86
CA GLU A 167 -44.72 -39.10 74.93
C GLU A 167 -44.58 -37.58 74.68
N ILE A 168 -45.03 -37.02 73.54
CA ILE A 168 -46.39 -36.47 73.27
C ILE A 168 -46.14 -35.44 72.13
N VAL A 169 -46.92 -35.22 71.07
CA VAL A 169 -48.21 -35.68 70.59
C VAL A 169 -48.28 -35.28 69.11
N MET A 170 -48.85 -36.14 68.28
CA MET A 170 -49.32 -35.81 66.94
C MET A 170 -50.64 -35.02 67.00
N ALA A 171 -50.79 -34.02 66.14
CA ALA A 171 -52.07 -33.67 65.52
C ALA A 171 -51.76 -33.06 64.13
N THR A 172 -52.12 -33.70 63.00
CA THR A 172 -53.49 -33.82 62.44
C THR A 172 -53.97 -32.45 61.93
N GLN A 173 -54.40 -32.24 60.69
CA GLN A 173 -54.64 -33.10 59.53
C GLN A 173 -55.07 -32.22 58.33
N LEU A 174 -54.99 -32.84 57.13
CA LEU A 174 -55.92 -32.79 55.99
C LEU A 174 -56.33 -31.47 55.32
N ALA A 175 -56.04 -31.38 54.01
CA ALA A 175 -57.02 -31.68 52.94
C ALA A 175 -56.27 -31.74 51.58
N LEU A 176 -55.98 -32.93 51.01
CA LEU A 176 -56.68 -33.56 49.87
C LEU A 176 -57.62 -32.61 49.07
N ALA A 177 -57.58 -32.49 47.74
CA ALA A 177 -57.41 -33.54 46.74
C ALA A 177 -56.95 -33.02 45.35
N SER A 178 -56.34 -33.95 44.60
CA SER A 178 -56.16 -34.09 43.14
C SER A 178 -57.42 -33.76 42.29
N PRO A 179 -57.41 -33.73 40.92
CA PRO A 179 -56.37 -34.22 39.99
C PRO A 179 -56.07 -33.34 38.74
N THR A 180 -54.92 -33.65 38.10
CA THR A 180 -54.55 -33.33 36.71
C THR A 180 -55.42 -34.08 35.69
N PRO A 181 -55.87 -33.41 34.61
CA PRO A 181 -55.54 -33.85 33.24
C PRO A 181 -55.25 -32.67 32.28
N SER A 182 -54.13 -32.69 31.55
CA SER A 182 -53.99 -33.08 30.13
C SER A 182 -54.12 -31.91 29.12
N PRO A 183 -53.14 -31.70 28.22
CA PRO A 183 -53.06 -30.54 27.32
C PRO A 183 -53.92 -30.71 26.04
N SER A 184 -54.40 -29.60 25.49
CA SER A 184 -55.18 -29.53 24.23
C SER A 184 -54.82 -28.25 23.45
N PRO A 185 -55.18 -28.10 22.16
CA PRO A 185 -54.21 -28.18 21.07
C PRO A 185 -53.97 -26.85 20.34
N THR A 186 -52.95 -26.88 19.50
CA THR A 186 -52.50 -25.88 18.52
C THR A 186 -53.63 -25.24 17.71
N ARG A 187 -53.65 -23.90 17.68
CA ARG A 187 -54.45 -23.10 16.74
C ARG A 187 -53.94 -23.29 15.30
N SER A 188 -54.81 -23.74 14.40
CA SER A 188 -54.63 -23.62 12.94
C SER A 188 -55.17 -22.26 12.48
N VAL A 189 -54.37 -21.51 11.72
CA VAL A 189 -54.78 -20.25 11.08
C VAL A 189 -55.26 -20.59 9.66
N GLU A 190 -56.49 -20.20 9.32
CA GLU A 190 -57.09 -20.38 8.00
C GLU A 190 -56.76 -19.17 7.11
N LEU A 191 -56.17 -19.42 5.93
CA LEU A 191 -55.82 -18.38 4.95
C LEU A 191 -57.03 -18.04 4.07
N PRO A 192 -57.18 -16.79 3.59
CA PRO A 192 -58.29 -16.38 2.72
C PRO A 192 -58.19 -17.01 1.31
N PRO A 193 -59.31 -17.07 0.56
CA PRO A 193 -59.34 -17.68 -0.77
C PRO A 193 -58.49 -16.88 -1.78
N THR A 194 -57.56 -17.58 -2.42
CA THR A 194 -56.77 -17.08 -3.55
C THR A 194 -57.67 -16.77 -4.74
N TRP A 195 -57.67 -15.52 -5.20
CA TRP A 195 -58.25 -15.15 -6.49
C TRP A 195 -57.44 -15.79 -7.63
N THR A 196 -58.08 -16.63 -8.44
CA THR A 196 -57.53 -17.14 -9.70
C THR A 196 -57.87 -16.14 -10.82
N PRO A 197 -56.90 -15.48 -11.47
CA PRO A 197 -57.21 -14.64 -12.62
C PRO A 197 -57.62 -15.52 -13.82
N ALA A 198 -58.66 -15.10 -14.53
CA ALA A 198 -59.09 -15.70 -15.79
C ALA A 198 -58.01 -15.50 -16.87
N GLN A 199 -57.72 -16.56 -17.63
CA GLN A 199 -56.71 -16.51 -18.69
C GLN A 199 -57.20 -15.62 -19.85
N SER A 200 -56.41 -14.59 -20.17
CA SER A 200 -56.58 -13.74 -21.36
C SER A 200 -56.03 -14.49 -22.59
N PRO A 201 -56.62 -14.36 -23.79
CA PRO A 201 -56.14 -15.08 -24.97
C PRO A 201 -54.69 -14.71 -25.30
N THR A 202 -53.86 -15.73 -25.41
CA THR A 202 -52.44 -15.64 -25.77
C THR A 202 -52.27 -14.91 -27.11
N PRO A 203 -51.50 -13.80 -27.17
CA PRO A 203 -51.16 -13.19 -28.45
C PRO A 203 -50.29 -14.15 -29.26
N THR A 204 -50.65 -14.34 -30.54
CA THR A 204 -49.87 -15.12 -31.51
C THR A 204 -48.41 -14.66 -31.52
N PRO A 205 -47.41 -15.55 -31.34
CA PRO A 205 -46.01 -15.14 -31.27
C PRO A 205 -45.57 -14.57 -32.63
N THR A 206 -45.27 -13.27 -32.66
CA THR A 206 -44.48 -12.69 -33.75
C THR A 206 -43.05 -13.18 -33.59
N VAL A 207 -42.60 -14.03 -34.52
CA VAL A 207 -41.22 -14.52 -34.56
C VAL A 207 -40.29 -13.36 -34.92
N PHE A 208 -39.70 -12.74 -33.91
CA PHE A 208 -38.55 -11.85 -34.11
C PHE A 208 -37.31 -12.72 -34.33
N VAL A 209 -36.87 -12.81 -35.59
CA VAL A 209 -35.58 -13.43 -35.91
C VAL A 209 -34.50 -12.44 -35.47
N ARG A 210 -33.96 -12.63 -34.26
CA ARG A 210 -32.81 -11.86 -33.81
C ARG A 210 -31.64 -12.24 -34.73
N PRO A 211 -30.95 -11.27 -35.38
CA PRO A 211 -29.78 -11.62 -36.17
C PRO A 211 -28.79 -12.35 -35.26
N THR A 212 -28.34 -13.54 -35.69
CA THR A 212 -27.28 -14.28 -35.04
C THR A 212 -26.09 -13.33 -34.91
N ALA A 213 -25.70 -13.01 -33.68
CA ALA A 213 -24.51 -12.21 -33.44
C ALA A 213 -23.34 -12.93 -34.11
N LEU A 214 -22.61 -12.21 -34.97
CA LEU A 214 -21.36 -12.69 -35.52
C LEU A 214 -20.48 -13.16 -34.36
N PRO A 215 -19.81 -14.32 -34.46
CA PRO A 215 -18.85 -14.72 -33.44
C PRO A 215 -17.82 -13.60 -33.28
N ALA A 216 -17.46 -13.29 -32.04
CA ALA A 216 -16.44 -12.29 -31.76
C ALA A 216 -15.16 -12.66 -32.55
N PRO A 217 -14.48 -11.67 -33.17
CA PRO A 217 -13.24 -11.94 -33.88
C PRO A 217 -12.25 -12.57 -32.90
N GLN A 218 -11.87 -13.82 -33.16
CA GLN A 218 -10.81 -14.48 -32.42
C GLN A 218 -9.50 -13.87 -32.90
N LEU A 219 -8.89 -13.00 -32.09
CA LEU A 219 -7.55 -12.49 -32.36
C LEU A 219 -6.56 -13.49 -31.74
N PRO A 220 -5.94 -14.40 -32.52
CA PRO A 220 -4.93 -15.29 -31.98
C PRO A 220 -3.70 -14.45 -31.61
N GLY A 221 -3.15 -14.69 -30.43
CA GLY A 221 -1.96 -13.98 -30.00
C GLY A 221 -1.68 -14.13 -28.51
N ILE A 222 -0.49 -13.69 -28.15
CA ILE A 222 -0.05 -13.61 -26.76
C ILE A 222 0.35 -12.18 -26.44
N ILE A 223 0.11 -11.77 -25.21
CA ILE A 223 0.62 -10.52 -24.66
C ILE A 223 1.55 -10.90 -23.51
N SER A 224 2.78 -10.41 -23.53
CA SER A 224 3.69 -10.52 -22.39
C SER A 224 3.72 -9.22 -21.61
N GLY A 225 3.77 -9.31 -20.29
CA GLY A 225 3.95 -8.16 -19.42
C GLY A 225 4.51 -8.55 -18.07
N TRP A 226 4.77 -7.55 -17.23
CA TRP A 226 5.12 -7.74 -15.83
C TRP A 226 4.21 -6.86 -14.98
N GLY A 227 3.74 -7.39 -13.85
CA GLY A 227 2.75 -6.71 -13.03
C GLY A 227 2.47 -7.45 -11.73
N GLY A 228 2.00 -6.72 -10.72
CA GLY A 228 1.74 -7.29 -9.40
C GLY A 228 2.05 -6.29 -8.29
N ARG A 229 2.22 -6.79 -7.06
CA ARG A 229 2.72 -5.99 -5.94
C ARG A 229 4.23 -6.07 -5.91
N ASP A 230 4.88 -4.92 -5.87
CA ASP A 230 6.31 -4.84 -5.59
C ASP A 230 6.52 -4.99 -4.07
N LEU A 231 6.75 -6.23 -3.63
CA LEU A 231 6.97 -6.54 -2.21
C LEU A 231 8.36 -6.10 -1.73
N LEU A 232 9.31 -5.91 -2.65
CA LEU A 232 10.71 -5.64 -2.34
C LEU A 232 11.09 -4.16 -2.58
N ASN A 233 10.16 -3.35 -3.08
CA ASN A 233 10.36 -1.94 -3.44
C ASN A 233 11.59 -1.73 -4.34
N ASN A 234 11.84 -2.68 -5.24
CA ASN A 234 12.98 -2.67 -6.16
C ASN A 234 12.55 -2.52 -7.63
N GLY A 235 11.23 -2.41 -7.87
CA GLY A 235 10.57 -2.29 -9.16
C GLY A 235 10.44 -3.61 -9.92
N PHE A 236 10.96 -4.73 -9.41
CA PHE A 236 10.85 -6.01 -10.10
C PHE A 236 9.51 -6.65 -9.78
N LEU A 237 8.78 -7.07 -10.82
CA LEU A 237 7.42 -7.60 -10.72
C LEU A 237 7.33 -8.97 -11.38
N GLU A 238 6.29 -9.72 -11.05
CA GLU A 238 6.08 -11.05 -11.64
C GLU A 238 5.83 -10.95 -13.15
N ALA A 239 6.58 -11.71 -13.95
CA ALA A 239 6.41 -11.79 -15.40
C ALA A 239 5.28 -12.77 -15.76
N ARG A 240 4.36 -12.32 -16.61
CA ARG A 240 3.16 -13.08 -17.00
C ARG A 240 2.96 -13.04 -18.52
N VAL A 241 2.50 -14.15 -19.08
CA VAL A 241 2.00 -14.24 -20.46
C VAL A 241 0.50 -14.45 -20.44
N TYR A 242 -0.21 -13.68 -21.24
CA TYR A 242 -1.66 -13.76 -21.44
C TYR A 242 -1.96 -14.33 -22.81
N GLU A 243 -2.84 -15.33 -22.86
CA GLU A 243 -3.31 -15.94 -24.10
C GLU A 243 -4.67 -15.35 -24.50
N LEU A 244 -4.73 -14.70 -25.67
CA LEU A 244 -5.92 -13.95 -26.09
C LEU A 244 -7.12 -14.85 -26.44
N GLN A 245 -6.90 -16.13 -26.72
CA GLN A 245 -7.97 -17.10 -27.01
C GLN A 245 -8.67 -17.67 -25.76
N GLY A 246 -8.09 -17.52 -24.56
CA GLY A 246 -8.57 -18.18 -23.34
C GLY A 246 -9.45 -17.34 -22.40
N GLY A 247 -9.74 -16.09 -22.77
CA GLY A 247 -10.44 -15.12 -21.90
C GLY A 247 -9.49 -14.35 -20.97
N ALA A 248 -9.99 -13.23 -20.41
CA ALA A 248 -9.18 -12.20 -19.74
C ALA A 248 -8.37 -12.65 -18.50
N ASN A 249 -8.60 -13.88 -18.01
CA ASN A 249 -7.99 -14.39 -16.78
C ASN A 249 -7.01 -15.56 -17.03
N ASN A 250 -6.79 -15.96 -18.28
CA ASN A 250 -5.84 -17.02 -18.58
C ASN A 250 -4.42 -16.43 -18.71
N PHE A 251 -3.65 -16.49 -17.62
CA PHE A 251 -2.25 -16.11 -17.63
C PHE A 251 -1.37 -17.20 -17.03
N THR A 252 -0.16 -17.32 -17.55
CA THR A 252 0.89 -18.17 -16.99
C THR A 252 2.02 -17.30 -16.46
N THR A 253 2.41 -17.57 -15.22
CA THR A 253 3.62 -17.02 -14.63
C THR A 253 4.83 -17.71 -15.25
N ILE A 254 5.80 -16.91 -15.67
CA ILE A 254 6.94 -17.38 -16.45
C ILE A 254 8.15 -17.67 -15.54
N THR A 255 8.29 -16.91 -14.46
CA THR A 255 9.42 -16.99 -13.52
C THR A 255 8.90 -16.83 -12.11
N ASP A 256 9.48 -17.59 -11.18
CA ASP A 256 9.23 -17.47 -9.75
C ASP A 256 9.86 -16.19 -9.18
N ASP A 257 10.97 -15.76 -9.78
CA ASP A 257 11.66 -14.55 -9.37
C ASP A 257 11.12 -13.29 -10.08
N PRO A 258 11.07 -12.15 -9.37
CA PRO A 258 10.62 -10.89 -9.95
C PRO A 258 11.50 -10.42 -11.12
N ALA A 259 10.86 -9.94 -12.18
CA ALA A 259 11.46 -9.52 -13.44
C ALA A 259 11.02 -8.10 -13.86
N GLN A 260 11.74 -7.52 -14.82
CA GLN A 260 11.43 -6.25 -15.48
C GLN A 260 11.66 -6.35 -16.99
N HIS A 261 11.06 -5.44 -17.76
CA HIS A 261 11.29 -5.31 -19.21
C HIS A 261 11.09 -6.62 -19.96
N VAL A 262 9.95 -7.28 -19.73
CA VAL A 262 9.60 -8.55 -20.38
C VAL A 262 9.19 -8.28 -21.82
N ILE A 263 9.93 -8.86 -22.75
CA ILE A 263 9.66 -8.79 -24.18
C ILE A 263 9.64 -10.18 -24.79
N ILE A 264 8.86 -10.38 -25.84
CA ILE A 264 8.91 -11.60 -26.65
C ILE A 264 10.06 -11.43 -27.66
N ASP A 265 10.93 -12.44 -27.78
CA ASP A 265 12.00 -12.42 -28.76
C ASP A 265 11.42 -12.33 -30.18
N PRO A 266 11.71 -11.27 -30.96
CA PRO A 266 11.15 -11.09 -32.28
C PRO A 266 11.66 -12.10 -33.33
N ARG A 267 12.75 -12.84 -33.05
CA ARG A 267 13.35 -13.80 -34.00
C ARG A 267 12.55 -15.09 -34.06
N ASP A 268 12.34 -15.68 -32.89
CA ASP A 268 11.71 -17.00 -32.77
C ASP A 268 10.28 -16.89 -32.25
N GLY A 269 9.94 -15.80 -31.56
CA GLY A 269 8.70 -15.65 -30.81
C GLY A 269 8.60 -16.56 -29.59
N LEU A 270 9.28 -17.70 -29.58
CA LEU A 270 9.12 -18.79 -28.61
C LEU A 270 9.75 -18.52 -27.24
N ARG A 271 10.62 -17.51 -27.16
CA ARG A 271 11.34 -17.15 -25.95
C ARG A 271 10.96 -15.75 -25.49
N LEU A 272 11.00 -15.55 -24.18
CA LEU A 272 10.81 -14.27 -23.52
C LEU A 272 12.15 -13.82 -22.98
N ILE A 273 12.50 -12.56 -23.26
CA ILE A 273 13.68 -11.91 -22.75
C ILE A 273 13.23 -10.96 -21.64
N TYR A 274 13.90 -11.02 -20.50
CA TYR A 274 13.57 -10.20 -19.34
C TYR A 274 14.84 -9.86 -18.55
N THR A 275 14.72 -8.84 -17.70
CA THR A 275 15.77 -8.44 -16.77
C THR A 275 15.41 -8.89 -15.37
N GLN A 276 16.40 -9.40 -14.63
CA GLN A 276 16.22 -9.89 -13.26
C GLN A 276 17.34 -9.36 -12.37
N SER A 277 17.02 -9.06 -11.11
CA SER A 277 18.03 -8.63 -10.13
C SER A 277 18.72 -9.82 -9.48
N PHE A 278 20.03 -9.72 -9.27
CA PHE A 278 20.77 -10.70 -8.47
C PHE A 278 20.70 -10.36 -6.98
N THR A 279 20.69 -11.39 -6.13
CA THR A 279 20.69 -11.25 -4.66
C THR A 279 21.90 -10.46 -4.14
N MET A 280 23.04 -10.53 -4.84
CA MET A 280 24.28 -9.80 -4.50
C MET A 280 24.34 -8.38 -5.07
N GLY A 281 23.25 -7.90 -5.70
CA GLY A 281 23.21 -6.64 -6.41
C GLY A 281 23.56 -6.77 -7.90
N GLY A 282 23.07 -5.83 -8.71
CA GLY A 282 23.19 -5.86 -10.17
C GLY A 282 21.98 -6.50 -10.86
N THR A 283 21.94 -6.34 -12.18
CA THR A 283 20.83 -6.83 -13.02
C THR A 283 21.39 -7.60 -14.22
N GLY A 284 20.86 -8.80 -14.46
CA GLY A 284 21.20 -9.63 -15.61
C GLY A 284 20.06 -9.69 -16.62
N LEU A 285 20.41 -10.01 -17.86
CA LEU A 285 19.45 -10.32 -18.91
C LEU A 285 19.28 -11.84 -19.02
N PHE A 286 18.04 -12.31 -19.09
CA PHE A 286 17.70 -13.72 -19.13
C PHE A 286 16.72 -14.00 -20.27
N ALA A 287 16.77 -15.21 -20.81
CA ALA A 287 15.84 -15.70 -21.82
C ALA A 287 15.22 -17.02 -21.33
N ILE A 288 13.90 -17.13 -21.39
CA ILE A 288 13.17 -18.33 -20.95
C ILE A 288 12.12 -18.70 -21.99
N ASN A 289 11.77 -19.99 -22.07
CA ASN A 289 10.70 -20.42 -22.96
C ASN A 289 9.34 -19.90 -22.45
N ARG A 290 8.36 -19.74 -23.36
CA ARG A 290 6.98 -19.32 -23.03
C ARG A 290 6.30 -20.15 -21.94
N ASN A 291 6.70 -21.41 -21.78
CA ASN A 291 6.17 -22.33 -20.78
C ASN A 291 6.93 -22.26 -19.43
N GLY A 292 7.84 -21.30 -19.25
CA GLY A 292 8.67 -21.18 -18.05
C GLY A 292 9.81 -22.21 -17.97
N SER A 293 10.09 -22.96 -19.04
CA SER A 293 11.18 -23.94 -19.07
C SER A 293 12.49 -23.34 -19.61
N GLN A 294 13.61 -23.97 -19.26
CA GLN A 294 14.96 -23.65 -19.78
C GLN A 294 15.32 -22.15 -19.66
N PRO A 295 15.43 -21.62 -18.43
CA PRO A 295 15.98 -20.30 -18.24
C PRO A 295 17.47 -20.29 -18.62
N ASP A 296 17.82 -19.45 -19.59
CA ASP A 296 19.20 -19.21 -20.02
C ASP A 296 19.60 -17.78 -19.65
N ALA A 297 20.72 -17.64 -18.95
CA ALA A 297 21.32 -16.33 -18.70
C ALA A 297 22.01 -15.83 -19.98
N LEU A 298 21.65 -14.63 -20.43
CA LEU A 298 22.33 -13.97 -21.55
C LEU A 298 23.58 -13.26 -21.01
N SER A 299 24.63 -13.19 -21.83
CA SER A 299 25.97 -12.70 -21.43
C SER A 299 26.05 -11.23 -21.01
N ALA A 300 24.93 -10.49 -21.06
CA ALA A 300 24.85 -9.11 -20.62
C ALA A 300 24.55 -9.02 -19.11
N GLN A 301 25.55 -8.64 -18.33
CA GLN A 301 25.41 -8.30 -16.91
C GLN A 301 25.71 -6.83 -16.70
N TRP A 302 24.79 -6.11 -16.04
CA TRP A 302 24.97 -4.71 -15.70
C TRP A 302 25.20 -4.59 -14.20
N ILE A 303 26.41 -4.17 -13.82
CA ILE A 303 26.73 -3.83 -12.44
C ILE A 303 26.27 -2.39 -12.23
N ARG A 304 25.35 -2.15 -11.28
CA ARG A 304 25.08 -0.79 -10.81
C ARG A 304 26.35 -0.31 -10.09
N THR A 305 27.22 0.41 -10.78
CA THR A 305 28.18 1.29 -10.12
C THR A 305 27.37 2.32 -9.36
N GLN A 306 27.37 2.23 -8.02
CA GLN A 306 26.75 3.24 -7.18
C GLN A 306 27.43 4.58 -7.47
N ALA A 307 26.62 5.58 -7.82
CA ALA A 307 27.00 6.99 -7.90
C ALA A 307 26.41 7.71 -6.69
#